data_AF-G3B847-F1
#
_entry.id   AF-G3B847-F1
#
_cell.length_a   1.000
_cell.length_b   1.000
_cell.length_c   1.000
_cell.angle_alpha   90.00
_cell.angle_beta   90.00
_cell.angle_gamma   90.00
#
_symmetry.space_group_name_H-M   'P 1'
#
loop_
_entity.id
_entity.type
_entity.pdbx_description
1 polymer ?
#
loop_
_entity_poly.entity_id
_entity_poly.type
_entity_poly.pdbx_seq_one_letter_code
_entity_poly.pdbx_strand_id
1 'polypeptide(L)'
;MAKTKKPESGQQETLSRKKALELYKTTINFNVINRYDPAVKKLLYNTSYCVVYKFDDSTEQWNKTDYQGTLTLYLRSFQVSQQNFEPTLQSLQNLFCYGLILLNRNNPECFSIGLLPNNVTKHYFPRGVDHNGISQMDVELNDNLIIVKSLLGDIYGLWVFNEVDRMKLFKLLQFCLTTDSSTL
;
A
#
# COMPACT_ATOMS: atom_id res chain seq x y z
N MET A 1 51.37 8.00 -32.34
CA MET A 1 50.98 8.00 -30.91
C MET A 1 49.45 7.98 -30.81
N ALA A 2 48.83 6.84 -30.57
CA ALA A 2 47.39 6.74 -30.34
C ALA A 2 47.18 6.19 -28.92
N LYS A 3 46.55 6.99 -28.05
CA LYS A 3 46.21 6.61 -26.68
C LYS A 3 45.03 5.64 -26.72
N THR A 4 45.27 4.37 -26.42
CA THR A 4 44.22 3.36 -26.26
C THR A 4 43.49 3.62 -24.93
N LYS A 5 42.21 4.03 -25.02
CA LYS A 5 41.27 4.12 -23.88
C LYS A 5 41.03 2.70 -23.33
N LYS A 6 41.36 2.45 -22.06
CA LYS A 6 40.96 1.22 -21.34
C LYS A 6 39.45 1.26 -21.05
N PRO A 7 38.71 0.13 -21.17
CA PRO A 7 37.26 0.12 -21.07
C PRO A 7 36.73 0.02 -19.62
N GLU A 8 35.48 0.44 -19.50
CA GLU A 8 34.58 0.64 -18.35
C GLU A 8 34.15 -0.65 -17.59
N SER A 9 35.06 -1.60 -17.34
CA SER A 9 34.70 -2.92 -16.80
C SER A 9 34.17 -2.92 -15.37
N GLY A 10 34.69 -2.07 -14.48
CA GLY A 10 34.30 -2.05 -13.06
C GLY A 10 32.91 -1.48 -12.77
N GLN A 11 32.37 -0.63 -13.65
CA GLN A 11 31.05 0.00 -13.46
C GLN A 11 29.91 -0.95 -13.87
N GLN A 12 30.07 -1.74 -14.94
CA GLN A 12 29.08 -2.72 -15.39
C GLN A 12 28.88 -3.87 -14.38
N GLU A 13 29.97 -4.37 -13.78
CA GLU A 13 29.90 -5.47 -12.80
C GLU A 13 29.23 -5.03 -11.48
N THR A 14 29.52 -3.80 -11.04
CA THR A 14 28.90 -3.21 -9.83
C THR A 14 27.41 -2.94 -10.04
N LEU A 15 27.02 -2.43 -11.21
CA LEU A 15 25.62 -2.22 -11.58
C LEU A 15 24.85 -3.55 -11.65
N SER A 16 25.49 -4.61 -12.14
CA SER A 16 24.93 -5.98 -12.19
C SER A 16 24.67 -6.53 -10.79
N ARG A 17 25.63 -6.43 -9.86
CA ARG A 17 25.44 -6.86 -8.45
C ARG A 17 24.31 -6.08 -7.76
N LYS A 18 24.24 -4.77 -7.96
CA LYS A 18 23.18 -3.94 -7.37
C LYS A 18 21.80 -4.38 -7.88
N LYS A 19 21.66 -4.62 -9.19
CA LYS A 19 20.41 -5.13 -9.77
C LYS A 19 20.03 -6.52 -9.23
N ALA A 20 21.00 -7.42 -9.10
CA ALA A 20 20.77 -8.75 -8.55
C ALA A 20 20.30 -8.70 -7.09
N LEU A 21 20.89 -7.83 -6.26
CA LEU A 21 20.47 -7.63 -4.87
C LEU A 21 19.04 -7.05 -4.78
N GLU A 22 18.71 -6.08 -5.62
CA GLU A 22 17.36 -5.50 -5.64
C GLU A 22 16.31 -6.52 -6.11
N LEU A 23 16.64 -7.36 -7.09
CA LEU A 23 15.79 -8.47 -7.51
C LEU A 23 15.56 -9.44 -6.35
N TYR A 24 16.63 -9.85 -5.66
CA TYR A 24 16.55 -10.75 -4.52
C TYR A 24 15.68 -10.19 -3.38
N LYS A 25 15.88 -8.93 -2.99
CA LYS A 25 15.04 -8.25 -1.98
C LYS A 25 13.57 -8.22 -2.41
N THR A 26 13.30 -7.88 -3.66
CA THR A 26 11.94 -7.82 -4.20
C THR A 26 11.26 -9.19 -4.17
N THR A 27 11.98 -10.24 -4.59
CA THR A 27 11.48 -11.62 -4.56
C THR A 27 11.19 -12.11 -3.14
N ILE A 28 12.06 -11.82 -2.18
CA ILE A 28 11.82 -12.21 -0.78
C ILE A 28 10.63 -11.46 -0.21
N ASN A 29 10.58 -10.13 -0.38
CA ASN A 29 9.46 -9.34 0.12
C ASN A 29 8.13 -9.83 -0.47
N PHE A 30 8.12 -10.16 -1.77
CA PHE A 30 6.95 -10.74 -2.42
C PHE A 30 6.54 -12.06 -1.78
N ASN A 31 7.49 -12.98 -1.59
CA ASN A 31 7.21 -14.30 -1.00
C ASN A 31 6.72 -14.21 0.44
N VAL A 32 7.22 -13.26 1.23
CA VAL A 32 6.74 -13.02 2.59
C VAL A 32 5.31 -12.49 2.55
N ILE A 33 5.04 -11.45 1.76
CA ILE A 33 3.71 -10.86 1.65
C ILE A 33 2.71 -11.89 1.13
N ASN A 34 3.09 -12.74 0.17
CA ASN A 34 2.23 -13.79 -0.38
C ASN A 34 1.77 -14.83 0.65
N ARG A 35 2.48 -14.98 1.79
CA ARG A 35 2.03 -15.84 2.89
C ARG A 35 0.90 -15.21 3.71
N TYR A 36 0.85 -13.88 3.77
CA TYR A 36 -0.19 -13.14 4.49
C TYR A 36 -1.37 -12.76 3.56
N ASP A 37 -1.08 -12.43 2.31
CA ASP A 37 -2.05 -12.06 1.29
C ASP A 37 -1.75 -12.79 -0.03
N PRO A 38 -2.37 -13.96 -0.26
CA PRO A 38 -2.17 -14.75 -1.48
C PRO A 38 -2.63 -14.05 -2.77
N ALA A 39 -3.38 -12.95 -2.66
CA ALA A 39 -3.82 -12.18 -3.82
C ALA A 39 -2.72 -11.24 -4.36
N VAL A 40 -1.56 -11.12 -3.70
CA VAL A 40 -0.48 -10.23 -4.18
C VAL A 40 -0.03 -10.59 -5.60
N LYS A 41 -0.01 -9.60 -6.50
CA LYS A 41 0.38 -9.75 -7.90
C LYS A 41 1.70 -9.04 -8.21
N LYS A 42 1.89 -7.85 -7.65
CA LYS A 42 3.09 -7.03 -7.91
C LYS A 42 3.34 -6.04 -6.78
N LEU A 43 4.57 -5.95 -6.30
CA LEU A 43 4.97 -4.89 -5.37
C LEU A 43 5.09 -3.56 -6.12
N LEU A 44 4.42 -2.53 -5.62
CA LEU A 44 4.38 -1.19 -6.23
C LEU A 44 5.35 -0.24 -5.55
N TYR A 45 5.40 -0.28 -4.21
CA TYR A 45 6.28 0.57 -3.43
C TYR A 45 6.68 -0.08 -2.11
N ASN A 46 7.85 0.25 -1.61
CA ASN A 46 8.35 -0.17 -0.30
C ASN A 46 9.05 0.99 0.39
N THR A 47 8.79 1.17 1.68
CA THR A 47 9.59 2.04 2.54
C THR A 47 10.11 1.26 3.74
N SER A 48 11.32 1.62 4.17
CA SER A 48 12.08 0.85 5.15
C SER A 48 11.52 0.96 6.57
N TYR A 49 10.88 2.08 6.94
CA TYR A 49 10.34 2.26 8.28
C TYR A 49 9.14 3.20 8.29
N CYS A 50 8.05 2.69 8.85
CA CYS A 50 6.81 3.39 9.12
C CYS A 50 6.34 3.06 10.54
N VAL A 51 5.66 4.01 11.18
CA VAL A 51 4.93 3.83 12.43
C VAL A 51 3.46 4.17 12.17
N VAL A 52 2.55 3.29 12.61
CA VAL A 52 1.11 3.50 12.44
C VAL A 52 0.52 4.12 13.70
N TYR A 53 -0.30 5.14 13.49
CA TYR A 53 -1.17 5.75 14.50
C TYR A 53 -2.62 5.45 14.11
N LYS A 54 -3.50 5.33 15.09
CA LYS A 54 -4.94 5.25 14.88
C LYS A 54 -5.58 6.49 15.53
N PHE A 55 -6.44 7.16 14.79
CA PHE A 55 -7.23 8.25 15.35
C PHE A 55 -8.38 7.67 16.17
N ASP A 56 -8.62 8.26 17.34
CA ASP A 56 -9.74 7.91 18.21
C ASP A 56 -10.76 9.04 18.16
N ASP A 57 -11.90 8.76 17.53
CA ASP A 57 -13.00 9.72 17.36
C ASP A 57 -13.63 10.16 18.69
N SER A 58 -13.51 9.35 19.75
CA SER A 58 -14.11 9.66 21.05
C SER A 58 -13.28 10.67 21.85
N THR A 59 -11.97 10.66 21.66
CA THR A 59 -11.03 11.55 22.37
C THR A 59 -10.45 12.62 21.46
N GLU A 60 -10.72 12.55 20.16
CA GLU A 60 -10.16 13.41 19.10
C GLU A 60 -8.62 13.42 19.09
N GLN A 61 -8.01 12.27 19.37
CA GLN A 61 -6.56 12.14 19.54
C GLN A 61 -5.94 11.02 18.70
N TRP A 62 -4.66 11.22 18.38
CA TRP A 62 -3.84 10.21 17.73
C TRP A 62 -3.22 9.26 18.75
N ASN A 63 -3.59 7.99 18.67
CA ASN A 63 -3.02 6.93 19.48
C ASN A 63 -1.95 6.18 18.69
N LYS A 64 -0.72 6.13 19.23
CA LYS A 64 0.36 5.33 18.65
C LYS A 64 0.02 3.85 18.81
N THR A 65 0.06 3.10 17.71
CA THR A 65 -0.15 1.63 17.73
C THR A 65 1.18 0.90 18.00
N ASP A 66 1.12 -0.42 18.15
CA ASP A 66 2.29 -1.30 18.27
C ASP A 66 2.91 -1.66 16.91
N TYR A 67 2.30 -1.23 15.81
CA TYR A 67 2.74 -1.49 14.44
C TYR A 67 3.84 -0.52 14.00
N GLN A 68 5.06 -1.04 13.92
CA GLN A 68 6.20 -0.30 13.37
C GLN A 68 7.14 -1.23 12.60
N GLY A 69 7.54 -0.81 11.40
CA GLY A 69 8.33 -1.68 10.53
C GLY A 69 8.29 -1.28 9.06
N THR A 70 8.52 -2.28 8.22
CA THR A 70 8.60 -2.07 6.77
C THR A 70 7.20 -2.03 6.18
N LEU A 71 6.88 -0.98 5.42
CA LEU A 71 5.56 -0.80 4.80
C LEU A 71 5.67 -1.02 3.29
N THR A 72 4.76 -1.81 2.74
CA THR A 72 4.74 -2.16 1.31
C THR A 72 3.34 -1.94 0.72
N LEU A 73 3.29 -1.22 -0.39
CA LEU A 73 2.11 -1.06 -1.24
C LEU A 73 2.23 -2.02 -2.43
N TYR A 74 1.16 -2.73 -2.74
CA TYR A 74 1.17 -3.75 -3.79
C TYR A 74 -0.18 -3.85 -4.53
N LEU A 75 -0.11 -4.31 -5.76
CA LEU A 75 -1.27 -4.67 -6.58
C LEU A 75 -1.75 -6.06 -6.19
N ARG A 76 -3.07 -6.22 -6.11
CA ARG A 76 -3.75 -7.48 -5.82
C ARG A 76 -4.44 -8.02 -7.08
N SER A 77 -4.63 -9.33 -7.12
CA SER A 77 -5.63 -9.96 -7.96
C SER A 77 -6.99 -9.70 -7.34
N PHE A 78 -7.93 -9.16 -8.10
CA PHE A 78 -9.27 -8.82 -7.64
C PHE A 78 -10.31 -9.39 -8.60
N GLN A 79 -11.50 -9.67 -8.06
CA GLN A 79 -12.62 -10.20 -8.83
C GLN A 79 -13.81 -9.26 -8.69
N VAL A 80 -14.15 -8.63 -9.81
CA VAL A 80 -15.33 -7.78 -9.91
C VAL A 80 -16.53 -8.70 -10.11
N SER A 81 -17.33 -8.89 -9.06
CA SER A 81 -18.57 -9.69 -9.13
C SER A 81 -19.54 -9.03 -10.11
N GLN A 82 -19.94 -9.75 -11.16
CA GLN A 82 -21.01 -9.31 -12.08
C GLN A 82 -22.43 -9.56 -11.53
N GLN A 83 -22.57 -10.03 -10.29
CA GLN A 83 -23.86 -10.43 -9.74
C GLN A 83 -24.55 -9.27 -9.02
N ASN A 84 -25.87 -9.20 -9.17
CA ASN A 84 -26.77 -8.17 -8.60
C ASN A 84 -26.95 -8.25 -7.08
N PHE A 85 -26.01 -8.86 -6.34
CA PHE A 85 -26.08 -8.94 -4.88
C PHE A 85 -25.40 -7.72 -4.26
N GLU A 86 -25.97 -7.19 -3.19
CA GLU A 86 -25.27 -6.19 -2.38
C GLU A 86 -23.98 -6.83 -1.82
N PRO A 87 -22.81 -6.30 -2.16
CA PRO A 87 -21.56 -6.85 -1.67
C PRO A 87 -21.44 -6.65 -0.16
N THR A 88 -20.96 -7.69 0.52
CA THR A 88 -20.75 -7.69 1.98
C THR A 88 -19.31 -7.30 2.32
N LEU A 89 -19.00 -7.16 3.61
CA LEU A 89 -17.62 -7.06 4.10
C LEU A 89 -16.70 -8.17 3.53
N GLN A 90 -17.20 -9.40 3.41
CA GLN A 90 -16.43 -10.50 2.83
C GLN A 90 -16.17 -10.30 1.33
N SER A 91 -17.14 -9.75 0.62
CA SER A 91 -17.00 -9.38 -0.80
C SER A 91 -15.94 -8.30 -1.00
N LEU A 92 -15.82 -7.37 -0.04
CA LEU A 92 -14.83 -6.28 -0.09
C LEU A 92 -13.39 -6.81 -0.20
N GLN A 93 -13.08 -7.89 0.51
CA GLN A 93 -11.75 -8.51 0.47
C GLN A 93 -11.34 -8.95 -0.94
N ASN A 94 -12.30 -9.40 -1.75
CA ASN A 94 -12.07 -9.83 -3.14
C ASN A 94 -12.08 -8.66 -4.14
N LEU A 95 -12.61 -7.50 -3.74
CA LEU A 95 -12.71 -6.30 -4.57
C LEU A 95 -11.47 -5.41 -4.49
N PHE A 96 -10.79 -5.37 -3.33
CA PHE A 96 -9.61 -4.53 -3.13
C PHE A 96 -8.55 -4.76 -4.22
N CYS A 97 -8.34 -3.75 -5.07
CA CYS A 97 -7.37 -3.78 -6.16
C CYS A 97 -5.93 -3.66 -5.65
N TYR A 98 -5.72 -3.02 -4.51
CA TYR A 98 -4.41 -2.85 -3.90
C TYR A 98 -4.43 -3.22 -2.43
N GLY A 99 -3.25 -3.54 -1.91
CA GLY A 99 -3.04 -3.78 -0.50
C GLY A 99 -1.88 -2.94 0.00
N LEU A 100 -2.00 -2.49 1.25
CA LEU A 100 -0.95 -1.85 2.01
C LEU A 100 -0.69 -2.70 3.24
N ILE A 101 0.53 -3.20 3.41
CA ILE A 101 0.90 -4.07 4.54
C ILE A 101 2.14 -3.55 5.25
N LEU A 102 2.08 -3.48 6.57
CA LEU A 102 3.23 -3.27 7.44
C LEU A 102 3.62 -4.60 8.07
N LEU A 103 4.86 -5.02 7.83
CA LEU A 103 5.48 -6.14 8.52
C LEU A 103 6.08 -5.64 9.84
N ASN A 104 5.44 -5.99 10.96
CA ASN A 104 5.84 -5.49 12.27
C ASN A 104 7.19 -6.08 12.68
N ARG A 105 8.01 -5.24 13.33
CA ARG A 105 9.31 -5.65 13.87
C ARG A 105 9.25 -6.09 15.32
N ASN A 106 8.20 -5.71 16.04
CA ASN A 106 8.06 -5.99 17.46
C ASN A 106 7.39 -7.33 17.74
N ASN A 107 6.46 -7.75 16.90
CA ASN A 107 5.63 -8.94 17.07
C ASN A 107 5.24 -9.50 15.68
N PRO A 108 4.67 -10.72 15.58
CA PRO A 108 4.35 -11.33 14.30
C PRO A 108 3.06 -10.77 13.64
N GLU A 109 2.31 -9.89 14.33
CA GLU A 109 1.09 -9.33 13.78
C GLU A 109 1.40 -8.26 12.75
N CYS A 110 0.80 -8.37 11.57
CA CYS A 110 0.93 -7.38 10.52
C CYS A 110 -0.24 -6.40 10.57
N PHE A 111 0.02 -5.15 10.21
CA PHE A 111 -1.03 -4.20 9.90
C PHE A 111 -1.33 -4.24 8.41
N SER A 112 -2.61 -4.22 8.02
CA SER A 112 -3.00 -4.24 6.61
C SER A 112 -4.23 -3.38 6.33
N ILE A 113 -4.21 -2.68 5.19
CA ILE A 113 -5.37 -1.98 4.63
C ILE A 113 -5.53 -2.43 3.18
N GLY A 114 -6.75 -2.83 2.80
CA GLY A 114 -7.15 -2.96 1.40
C GLY A 114 -7.56 -1.61 0.82
N LEU A 115 -7.11 -1.31 -0.40
CA LEU A 115 -7.49 -0.08 -1.11
C LEU A 115 -8.37 -0.42 -2.31
N LEU A 116 -9.46 0.33 -2.46
CA LEU A 116 -10.41 0.22 -3.55
C LEU A 116 -10.55 1.59 -4.23
N PRO A 117 -10.42 1.67 -5.56
CA PRO A 117 -10.70 2.91 -6.28
C PRO A 117 -12.09 3.47 -5.94
N ASN A 118 -12.19 4.79 -5.81
CA ASN A 118 -13.40 5.46 -5.32
C ASN A 118 -14.56 5.36 -6.32
N ASN A 119 -14.28 5.26 -7.62
CA ASN A 119 -15.29 5.02 -8.64
C ASN A 119 -15.93 3.62 -8.50
N VAL A 120 -15.13 2.59 -8.21
CA VAL A 120 -15.60 1.21 -7.92
C VAL A 120 -16.37 1.18 -6.62
N THR A 121 -15.85 1.82 -5.57
CA THR A 121 -16.54 1.91 -4.28
C THR A 121 -17.93 2.54 -4.44
N LYS A 122 -18.05 3.66 -5.16
CA LYS A 122 -19.34 4.32 -5.40
C LYS A 122 -20.32 3.47 -6.21
N HIS A 123 -19.80 2.60 -7.10
CA HIS A 123 -20.63 1.71 -7.89
C HIS A 123 -21.18 0.54 -7.06
N TYR A 124 -20.32 -0.12 -6.27
CA TYR A 124 -20.69 -1.32 -5.51
C TYR A 124 -21.28 -1.03 -4.12
N PHE A 125 -20.87 0.07 -3.50
CA PHE A 125 -21.25 0.47 -2.15
C PHE A 125 -21.76 1.93 -2.11
N PRO A 126 -22.84 2.28 -2.84
CA PRO A 126 -23.33 3.65 -2.90
C PRO A 126 -23.77 4.21 -1.54
N ARG A 127 -24.11 3.35 -0.58
CA ARG A 127 -24.47 3.71 0.81
C ARG A 127 -23.37 3.36 1.83
N GLY A 128 -22.18 3.02 1.35
CA GLY A 128 -21.09 2.49 2.16
C GLY A 128 -21.22 1.01 2.48
N VAL A 129 -20.11 0.44 2.97
CA VAL A 129 -20.05 -0.98 3.37
C VAL A 129 -20.95 -1.19 4.58
N ASP A 130 -21.84 -2.17 4.51
CA ASP A 130 -22.83 -2.46 5.55
C ASP A 130 -23.64 -1.21 5.99
N HIS A 131 -23.92 -0.31 5.05
CA HIS A 131 -24.69 0.93 5.27
C HIS A 131 -24.05 1.93 6.26
N ASN A 132 -22.73 1.90 6.44
CA ASN A 132 -22.02 2.82 7.32
C ASN A 132 -21.95 4.28 6.81
N GLY A 133 -22.47 4.58 5.62
CA GLY A 133 -22.48 5.92 5.03
C GLY A 133 -21.16 6.35 4.38
N ILE A 134 -20.12 5.51 4.37
CA ILE A 134 -18.80 5.82 3.83
C ILE A 134 -18.67 5.25 2.42
N SER A 135 -18.82 6.10 1.42
CA SER A 135 -18.82 5.71 0.00
C SER A 135 -17.48 5.87 -0.71
N GLN A 136 -16.44 6.34 -0.01
CA GLN A 136 -15.11 6.51 -0.58
C GLN A 136 -14.03 6.49 0.50
N MET A 137 -12.85 5.99 0.12
CA MET A 137 -11.64 6.15 0.91
C MET A 137 -11.06 7.54 0.66
N ASP A 138 -10.24 8.00 1.60
CA ASP A 138 -9.51 9.25 1.43
C ASP A 138 -8.06 9.12 1.91
N VAL A 139 -7.19 9.93 1.30
CA VAL A 139 -5.81 10.04 1.73
C VAL A 139 -5.34 11.48 1.63
N GLU A 140 -4.86 12.00 2.75
CA GLU A 140 -4.34 13.35 2.88
C GLU A 140 -2.94 13.33 3.50
N LEU A 141 -2.21 14.41 3.32
CA LEU A 141 -0.91 14.62 3.95
C LEU A 141 -1.03 15.83 4.87
N ASN A 142 -0.87 15.61 6.16
CA ASN A 142 -0.85 16.66 7.17
C ASN A 142 0.53 16.62 7.86
N ASP A 143 1.31 17.68 7.70
CA ASP A 143 2.72 17.75 8.10
C ASP A 143 3.53 16.53 7.65
N ASN A 144 3.82 15.63 8.59
CA ASN A 144 4.66 14.46 8.42
C ASN A 144 3.86 13.14 8.45
N LEU A 145 2.54 13.22 8.46
CA LEU A 145 1.64 12.07 8.61
C LEU A 145 0.80 11.91 7.33
N ILE A 146 0.87 10.73 6.72
CA ILE A 146 -0.09 10.37 5.66
C ILE A 146 -1.32 9.82 6.37
N ILE A 147 -2.43 10.53 6.28
CA ILE A 147 -3.68 10.13 6.92
C ILE A 147 -4.50 9.36 5.89
N VAL A 148 -4.94 8.16 6.25
CA VAL A 148 -5.74 7.25 5.42
C VAL A 148 -7.06 6.97 6.12
N LYS A 149 -8.17 7.31 5.47
CA LYS A 149 -9.51 6.94 5.92
C LYS A 149 -9.99 5.72 5.16
N SER A 150 -10.30 4.65 5.90
CA SER A 150 -10.76 3.39 5.33
C SER A 150 -12.26 3.40 5.00
N LEU A 151 -12.71 2.42 4.21
CA LEU A 151 -14.13 2.19 3.94
C LEU A 151 -14.94 1.78 5.16
N LEU A 152 -14.29 1.35 6.24
CA LEU A 152 -14.94 0.95 7.48
C LEU A 152 -15.04 2.10 8.49
N GLY A 153 -14.49 3.28 8.17
CA GLY A 153 -14.51 4.45 9.04
C GLY A 153 -13.25 4.65 9.87
N ASP A 154 -12.42 3.62 10.02
CA ASP A 154 -11.14 3.78 10.70
C ASP A 154 -10.25 4.81 9.99
N ILE A 155 -9.59 5.65 10.78
CA ILE A 155 -8.63 6.65 10.33
C ILE A 155 -7.25 6.29 10.87
N TYR A 156 -6.28 6.13 9.97
CA TYR A 156 -4.91 5.74 10.29
C TYR A 156 -3.93 6.83 9.86
N GLY A 157 -2.92 7.07 10.68
CA GLY A 157 -1.82 7.96 10.40
C GLY A 157 -0.55 7.16 10.14
N LEU A 158 0.03 7.29 8.96
CA LEU A 158 1.27 6.61 8.57
C LEU A 158 2.43 7.59 8.66
N TRP A 159 3.27 7.43 9.68
CA TRP A 159 4.49 8.21 9.82
C TRP A 159 5.64 7.47 9.14
N VAL A 160 5.95 7.87 7.90
CA VAL A 160 7.07 7.30 7.13
C VAL A 160 8.34 8.07 7.44
N PHE A 161 9.39 7.36 7.86
CA PHE A 161 10.65 7.99 8.31
C PHE A 161 11.35 8.80 7.22
N ASN A 162 11.47 8.24 6.02
CA ASN A 162 12.10 8.92 4.90
C ASN A 162 11.10 9.86 4.22
N GLU A 163 11.43 11.15 4.14
CA GLU A 163 10.55 12.18 3.57
C GLU A 163 10.27 11.96 2.08
N VAL A 164 11.29 11.57 1.30
CA VAL A 164 11.15 11.27 -0.13
C VAL A 164 10.21 10.09 -0.33
N ASP A 165 10.33 9.06 0.50
CA ASP A 165 9.42 7.91 0.48
C ASP A 165 8.01 8.30 0.86
N ARG A 166 7.85 9.15 1.87
CA ARG A 166 6.55 9.65 2.33
C ARG A 166 5.79 10.33 1.18
N MET A 167 6.47 11.25 0.48
CA MET A 167 5.86 11.97 -0.64
C MET A 167 5.51 11.05 -1.82
N LYS A 168 6.35 10.06 -2.11
CA LYS A 168 6.08 9.07 -3.17
C LYS A 168 4.91 8.16 -2.80
N LEU A 169 4.92 7.63 -1.58
CA LEU A 169 3.84 6.77 -1.08
C LEU A 169 2.51 7.50 -1.07
N PHE A 170 2.48 8.74 -0.55
CA PHE A 170 1.28 9.58 -0.55
C PHE A 170 0.69 9.73 -1.95
N LYS A 171 1.51 10.12 -2.94
CA LYS A 171 1.06 10.26 -4.34
C LYS A 171 0.57 8.94 -4.94
N LEU A 172 1.22 7.81 -4.60
CA LEU A 172 0.79 6.50 -5.07
C LEU A 172 -0.54 6.07 -4.43
N LEU A 173 -0.74 6.33 -3.14
CA LEU A 173 -2.01 6.08 -2.47
C LEU A 173 -3.14 6.91 -3.09
N GLN A 174 -2.91 8.21 -3.34
CA GLN A 174 -3.85 9.07 -4.05
C GLN A 174 -4.21 8.48 -5.41
N PHE A 175 -3.19 8.09 -6.20
CA PHE A 175 -3.39 7.46 -7.49
C PHE A 175 -4.22 6.18 -7.41
N CYS A 176 -3.95 5.30 -6.44
CA CYS A 176 -4.72 4.08 -6.22
C CYS A 176 -6.21 4.34 -5.94
N LEU A 177 -6.57 5.47 -5.30
CA LEU A 177 -7.94 5.82 -4.99
C LEU A 177 -8.66 6.56 -6.12
N THR A 178 -7.94 7.31 -6.95
CA THR A 178 -8.52 8.14 -8.03
C THR A 178 -8.51 7.49 -9.41
N THR A 179 -7.72 6.44 -9.63
CA THR A 179 -7.57 5.84 -10.97
C THR A 179 -8.80 5.06 -11.38
N ASP A 180 -9.24 5.27 -12.62
CA ASP A 180 -10.33 4.50 -13.19
C ASP A 180 -9.90 3.05 -13.49
N SER A 181 -10.60 2.08 -12.92
CA SER A 181 -10.33 0.64 -13.09
C SER A 181 -10.41 0.15 -14.55
N SER A 182 -10.96 0.94 -15.47
CA SER A 182 -10.92 0.70 -16.92
C SER A 182 -9.51 0.80 -17.53
N THR A 183 -8.49 1.25 -16.76
CA THR A 183 -7.08 1.29 -17.17
C THR A 183 -6.18 0.26 -16.47
N LEU A 184 -6.75 -0.68 -15.69
CA LEU A 184 -5.99 -1.73 -14.95
C LEU A 184 -6.15 -3.13 -15.56
#